data_AF-A0AAV2E8B8-F1
#
_entry.id   AF-A0AAV2E8B8-F1
#
_cell.length_a   1.000
_cell.length_b   1.000
_cell.length_c   1.000
_cell.angle_alpha   90.00
_cell.angle_beta   90.00
_cell.angle_gamma   90.00
#
_symmetry.space_group_name_H-M   'P 1'
#
loop_
_entity.id
_entity.type
_entity.pdbx_description
1 polymer ?
#
loop_
_entity_poly.entity_id
_entity_poly.type
_entity_poly.pdbx_seq_one_letter_code
_entity_poly.pdbx_strand_id
1 'polypeptide(L)'
;MEVKDLDHDCFLVNLDNEQDYYRALTDGPWVIYDHYLVVQQWSPRFKASDPLPKTMIVWVQLPALKIHFYHREILTSLGNLIGRTIKLDYHTLTQQRAKFARLAVEVDLTKHLVPRIWLDDEWQKVEYENLP
;
A
#
# COMPACT_ATOMS: atom_id res chain seq x y z
N MET A 1 -19.91 -12.00 0.11
CA MET A 1 -19.28 -11.08 1.07
C MET A 1 -19.91 -11.30 2.43
N GLU A 2 -19.09 -11.53 3.44
CA GLU A 2 -19.50 -11.74 4.84
C GLU A 2 -18.75 -10.74 5.72
N VAL A 3 -19.43 -10.16 6.72
CA VAL A 3 -18.84 -9.22 7.68
C VAL A 3 -19.05 -9.77 9.08
N LYS A 4 -17.98 -9.79 9.90
CA LYS A 4 -18.02 -10.20 11.31
C LYS A 4 -17.55 -9.05 12.18
N ASP A 5 -18.33 -8.73 13.20
CA ASP A 5 -17.94 -7.81 14.27
C ASP A 5 -16.96 -8.52 15.21
N LEU A 6 -15.78 -7.93 15.42
CA LEU A 6 -14.73 -8.45 16.30
C LEU A 6 -14.64 -7.69 17.63
N ASP A 7 -15.61 -6.82 17.92
CA ASP A 7 -15.60 -5.87 19.05
C ASP A 7 -14.54 -4.76 18.87
N HIS A 8 -14.59 -3.71 19.71
CA HIS A 8 -13.63 -2.58 19.68
C HIS A 8 -13.53 -1.86 18.32
N ASP A 9 -14.67 -1.62 17.67
CA ASP A 9 -14.78 -0.98 16.34
C ASP A 9 -13.98 -1.69 15.23
N CYS A 10 -13.69 -2.98 15.42
CA CYS A 10 -12.96 -3.80 14.46
C CYS A 10 -13.91 -4.74 13.73
N PHE A 11 -13.80 -4.78 12.40
CA PHE A 11 -14.64 -5.62 11.54
C PHE A 11 -13.77 -6.50 10.66
N LEU A 12 -14.11 -7.79 10.55
CA LEU A 12 -13.53 -8.71 9.59
C LEU A 12 -14.45 -8.81 8.37
N VAL A 13 -13.92 -8.46 7.20
CA VAL A 13 -14.65 -8.52 5.93
C VAL A 13 -14.05 -9.64 5.06
N ASN A 14 -14.85 -10.66 4.79
CA ASN A 14 -14.52 -11.72 3.85
C ASN A 14 -15.07 -11.37 2.47
N LEU A 15 -14.18 -11.17 1.49
CA LEU A 15 -14.53 -10.85 0.11
C LEU A 15 -14.33 -12.10 -0.77
N ASP A 16 -15.29 -12.34 -1.67
CA ASP A 16 -15.29 -13.54 -2.52
C ASP A 16 -14.37 -13.38 -3.75
N ASN A 17 -14.02 -12.14 -4.08
CA ASN A 17 -13.25 -11.77 -5.26
C ASN A 17 -11.94 -11.10 -4.85
N GLU A 18 -10.82 -11.61 -5.38
CA GLU A 18 -9.48 -11.06 -5.16
C GLU A 18 -9.37 -9.60 -5.65
N GLN A 19 -10.04 -9.25 -6.75
CA GLN A 19 -10.01 -7.89 -7.26
C GLN A 19 -10.68 -6.90 -6.31
N ASP A 20 -11.80 -7.29 -5.70
CA ASP A 20 -12.50 -6.47 -4.72
C ASP A 20 -11.72 -6.40 -3.41
N TYR A 21 -11.05 -7.48 -3.01
CA TYR A 21 -10.09 -7.49 -1.90
C TYR A 21 -9.00 -6.44 -2.09
N TYR A 22 -8.31 -6.44 -3.23
CA TYR A 22 -7.27 -5.45 -3.47
C TYR A 22 -7.84 -4.03 -3.56
N ARG A 23 -9.03 -3.83 -4.13
CA ARG A 23 -9.67 -2.51 -4.15
C ARG A 23 -9.94 -2.01 -2.74
N ALA A 24 -10.59 -2.81 -1.89
CA ALA A 24 -10.82 -2.47 -0.49
C ALA A 24 -9.52 -2.15 0.24
N LEU A 25 -8.44 -2.88 -0.07
CA LEU A 25 -7.15 -2.71 0.60
C LEU A 25 -6.35 -1.50 0.11
N THR A 26 -6.41 -1.16 -1.19
CA THR A 26 -5.53 -0.16 -1.80
C THR A 26 -6.22 1.14 -2.19
N ASP A 27 -7.53 1.16 -2.38
CA ASP A 27 -8.23 2.35 -2.92
C ASP A 27 -8.59 3.39 -1.83
N GLY A 28 -8.10 3.18 -0.59
CA GLY A 28 -8.26 4.12 0.52
C GLY A 28 -7.46 5.43 0.34
N PRO A 29 -7.64 6.41 1.25
CA PRO A 29 -8.29 6.30 2.55
C PRO A 29 -9.81 6.23 2.45
N TRP A 30 -10.40 5.33 3.22
CA TRP A 30 -11.85 5.20 3.30
C TRP A 30 -12.38 6.14 4.38
N VAL A 31 -13.30 7.02 4.01
CA VAL A 31 -13.97 7.93 4.95
C VAL A 31 -15.45 7.59 4.97
N ILE A 32 -15.98 7.26 6.14
CA ILE A 32 -17.41 7.03 6.36
C ILE A 32 -17.86 7.93 7.51
N TYR A 33 -18.83 8.81 7.26
CA TYR A 33 -19.32 9.80 8.25
C TYR A 33 -18.19 10.58 8.93
N ASP A 34 -17.23 11.12 8.17
CA ASP A 34 -16.06 11.85 8.65
C ASP A 34 -15.09 11.04 9.55
N HIS A 35 -15.25 9.72 9.62
CA HIS A 35 -14.32 8.80 10.28
C HIS A 35 -13.46 8.07 9.25
N TYR A 36 -12.15 8.08 9.46
CA TYR A 36 -11.20 7.30 8.65
C TYR A 36 -11.25 5.83 9.06
N LEU A 37 -11.46 4.96 8.09
CA LEU A 37 -11.29 3.52 8.26
C LEU A 37 -9.87 3.13 7.84
N VAL A 38 -9.18 2.46 8.75
CA VAL A 38 -7.92 1.81 8.43
C VAL A 38 -8.21 0.38 7.98
N VAL A 39 -7.88 0.09 6.73
CA VAL A 39 -8.02 -1.26 6.17
C VAL A 39 -6.64 -1.92 6.19
N GLN A 40 -6.58 -3.14 6.70
CA GLN A 40 -5.37 -3.96 6.72
C GLN A 40 -5.68 -5.41 6.35
N GLN A 41 -4.66 -6.13 5.89
CA GLN A 41 -4.78 -7.56 5.66
C GLN A 41 -4.99 -8.30 7.00
N TRP A 42 -5.95 -9.22 7.05
CA TRP A 42 -6.15 -10.05 8.23
C TRP A 42 -4.90 -10.87 8.56
N SER A 43 -4.62 -11.00 9.85
CA SER A 43 -3.51 -11.78 10.39
C SER A 43 -4.00 -12.62 11.58
N PRO A 44 -3.54 -13.87 11.74
CA PRO A 44 -3.89 -14.69 12.91
C PRO A 44 -3.36 -14.10 14.23
N ARG A 45 -2.45 -13.12 14.17
CA ARG A 45 -1.94 -12.40 15.34
C ARG A 45 -2.76 -11.17 15.70
N PHE A 46 -3.78 -10.83 14.91
CA PHE A 46 -4.63 -9.68 15.14
C PHE A 46 -5.41 -9.80 16.45
N LYS A 47 -5.49 -8.70 17.20
CA LYS A 47 -6.34 -8.57 18.39
C LYS A 47 -7.07 -7.23 18.31
N ALA A 48 -8.39 -7.26 18.45
CA ALA A 48 -9.21 -6.05 18.42
C ALA A 48 -8.91 -5.07 19.57
N SER A 49 -8.39 -5.58 20.69
CA SER A 49 -8.01 -4.77 21.84
C SER A 49 -6.62 -4.11 21.73
N ASP A 50 -5.84 -4.42 20.69
CA ASP A 50 -4.56 -3.74 20.47
C ASP A 50 -4.82 -2.28 20.03
N PRO A 51 -3.93 -1.33 20.38
CA PRO A 51 -4.04 0.04 19.92
C PRO A 51 -4.03 0.12 18.38
N LEU A 52 -4.53 1.24 17.85
CA LEU A 52 -4.69 1.52 16.42
C LEU A 52 -3.57 0.92 15.55
N PRO A 53 -3.92 0.37 14.37
CA PRO A 53 -2.97 -0.31 13.49
C PRO A 53 -1.75 0.55 13.23
N LYS A 54 -0.57 -0.03 13.48
CA LYS A 54 0.73 0.63 13.30
C LYS A 54 1.17 0.69 11.86
N THR A 55 0.50 -0.05 10.97
CA THR A 55 0.80 -0.09 9.56
C THR A 55 -0.39 0.38 8.74
N MET A 56 -0.10 0.94 7.57
CA MET A 56 -1.11 1.39 6.62
C MET A 56 -0.62 1.10 5.20
N ILE A 57 -1.54 0.75 4.32
CA ILE A 57 -1.24 0.55 2.91
C ILE A 57 -1.43 1.86 2.18
N VAL A 58 -0.36 2.30 1.51
CA VAL A 58 -0.30 3.57 0.80
C VAL A 58 0.18 3.35 -0.62
N TRP A 59 -0.36 4.13 -1.56
CA TRP A 59 0.21 4.20 -2.89
C TRP A 59 1.46 5.08 -2.87
N VAL A 60 2.49 4.59 -3.55
CA VAL A 60 3.74 5.28 -3.74
C VAL A 60 3.99 5.45 -5.24
N GLN A 61 4.43 6.64 -5.62
CA GLN A 61 4.91 6.96 -6.95
C GLN A 61 6.43 7.14 -6.95
N LEU A 62 7.08 6.52 -7.93
CA LEU A 62 8.48 6.72 -8.29
C LEU A 62 8.51 7.48 -9.62
N PRO A 63 8.52 8.83 -9.58
CA PRO A 63 8.51 9.65 -10.79
C PRO A 63 9.80 9.47 -11.59
N ALA A 64 9.68 9.50 -12.92
CA ALA A 64 10.80 9.42 -13.86
C ALA A 64 11.71 8.19 -13.68
N LEU A 65 11.20 7.10 -13.10
CA LEU A 65 11.95 5.85 -12.98
C LEU A 65 12.38 5.35 -14.37
N LYS A 66 13.65 4.95 -14.52
CA LYS A 66 14.18 4.45 -15.79
C LYS A 66 13.45 3.17 -16.22
N ILE A 67 13.17 3.02 -17.52
CA ILE A 67 12.32 1.93 -18.05
C ILE A 67 12.84 0.52 -17.73
N HIS A 68 14.16 0.34 -17.64
CA HIS A 68 14.76 -0.95 -17.31
C HIS A 68 14.48 -1.41 -15.86
N PHE A 69 13.98 -0.52 -14.98
CA PHE A 69 13.55 -0.90 -13.63
C PHE A 69 12.08 -1.34 -13.55
N TYR A 70 11.32 -1.32 -14.65
CA TYR A 70 9.90 -1.70 -14.67
C TYR A 70 9.66 -3.22 -14.64
N HIS A 71 10.72 -4.02 -14.49
CA HIS A 71 10.57 -5.44 -14.23
C HIS A 71 9.92 -5.68 -12.87
N ARG A 72 8.92 -6.57 -12.83
CA ARG A 72 8.13 -6.88 -11.63
C ARG A 72 9.00 -7.16 -10.40
N GLU A 73 10.06 -7.94 -10.55
CA GLU A 73 10.98 -8.29 -9.45
C GLU A 73 11.74 -7.08 -8.91
N ILE A 74 12.18 -6.19 -9.81
CA ILE A 74 12.84 -4.95 -9.44
C ILE A 74 11.85 -4.02 -8.71
N LEU A 75 10.67 -3.78 -9.28
CA LEU A 75 9.64 -2.94 -8.66
C LEU A 75 9.23 -3.45 -7.28
N THR A 76 9.12 -4.78 -7.12
CA THR A 76 8.84 -5.41 -5.83
C THR A 76 9.98 -5.19 -4.85
N SER A 77 11.23 -5.29 -5.31
CA SER A 77 12.41 -5.03 -4.49
C SER A 77 12.50 -3.57 -4.06
N LEU A 78 12.25 -2.62 -4.98
CA LEU A 78 12.20 -1.19 -4.69
C LEU A 78 11.09 -0.85 -3.71
N GLY A 79 9.89 -1.43 -3.89
CA GLY A 79 8.80 -1.29 -2.94
C GLY A 79 9.20 -1.79 -1.55
N ASN A 80 9.85 -2.95 -1.46
CA ASN A 80 10.34 -3.55 -0.21
C ASN A 80 11.41 -2.71 0.52
N LEU A 81 12.10 -1.79 -0.17
CA LEU A 81 12.99 -0.80 0.48
C LEU A 81 12.20 0.30 1.21
N ILE A 82 10.96 0.56 0.77
CA ILE A 82 10.09 1.61 1.31
C ILE A 82 9.16 1.03 2.39
N GLY A 83 8.62 -0.17 2.15
CA GLY A 83 7.67 -0.88 3.00
C GLY A 83 7.32 -2.23 2.38
N ARG A 84 6.49 -3.07 3.00
CA ARG A 84 6.17 -4.36 2.38
C ARG A 84 5.32 -4.15 1.12
N THR A 85 5.80 -4.59 -0.04
CA THR A 85 5.06 -4.45 -1.30
C THR A 85 3.80 -5.32 -1.28
N ILE A 86 2.64 -4.69 -1.51
CA ILE A 86 1.34 -5.35 -1.54
C ILE A 86 0.88 -5.56 -2.98
N LYS A 87 1.01 -4.55 -3.83
CA LYS A 87 0.51 -4.59 -5.21
C LYS A 87 1.30 -3.66 -6.12
N LEU A 88 1.45 -4.04 -7.38
CA LEU A 88 1.97 -3.18 -8.43
C LEU A 88 0.81 -2.69 -9.30
N ASP A 89 0.82 -1.39 -9.65
CA ASP A 89 -0.23 -0.81 -10.49
C ASP A 89 -0.20 -1.43 -11.90
N TYR A 90 -1.39 -1.71 -12.44
CA TYR A 90 -1.52 -2.38 -13.74
C TYR A 90 -0.93 -1.53 -14.89
N HIS A 91 -1.08 -0.21 -14.85
CA HIS A 91 -0.49 0.67 -15.87
C HIS A 91 1.03 0.76 -15.75
N THR A 92 1.57 0.57 -14.54
CA THR A 92 3.02 0.42 -14.32
C THR A 92 3.51 -0.88 -14.94
N LEU A 93 2.84 -1.99 -14.68
CA LEU A 93 3.21 -3.31 -15.23
C LEU A 93 3.10 -3.38 -16.76
N THR A 94 2.11 -2.70 -17.34
CA THR A 94 1.90 -2.66 -18.79
C THR A 94 2.68 -1.55 -19.50
N GLN A 95 3.45 -0.75 -18.75
CA GLN A 95 4.27 0.38 -19.25
C GLN A 95 3.47 1.43 -20.06
N GLN A 96 2.15 1.46 -19.94
CA GLN A 96 1.28 2.36 -20.70
C GLN A 96 1.44 3.84 -20.26
N ARG A 97 1.98 4.08 -19.06
CA ARG A 97 2.36 5.40 -18.57
C ARG A 97 3.75 5.35 -17.93
N ALA A 98 4.81 5.39 -18.74
CA ALA A 98 6.21 5.44 -18.26
C ALA A 98 6.62 6.77 -17.58
N LYS A 99 5.67 7.60 -17.11
CA LYS A 99 5.97 8.86 -16.40
C LYS A 99 6.37 8.61 -14.94
N PHE A 100 5.81 7.58 -14.32
CA PHE A 100 6.08 7.17 -12.96
C PHE A 100 5.72 5.69 -12.79
N ALA A 101 6.43 5.00 -11.92
CA ALA A 101 6.00 3.69 -11.43
C ALA A 101 5.14 3.87 -10.18
N ARG A 102 4.03 3.15 -10.08
CA ARG A 102 3.09 3.21 -8.95
C ARG A 102 2.96 1.84 -8.28
N LEU A 103 3.11 1.81 -6.97
CA LEU A 103 3.11 0.61 -6.15
C LEU A 103 2.38 0.84 -4.83
N ALA A 104 1.59 -0.12 -4.38
CA ALA A 104 0.99 -0.13 -3.06
C ALA A 104 1.94 -0.83 -2.09
N VAL A 105 2.31 -0.13 -1.02
CA VAL A 105 3.22 -0.62 0.02
C VAL A 105 2.56 -0.47 1.38
N GLU A 106 2.71 -1.49 2.22
CA GLU A 106 2.40 -1.42 3.64
C GLU A 106 3.57 -0.74 4.36
N VAL A 107 3.33 0.46 4.88
CA VAL A 107 4.29 1.27 5.63
C VAL A 107 3.99 1.24 7.11
N ASP A 108 5.03 1.34 7.92
CA ASP A 108 4.96 1.42 9.38
C ASP A 108 4.87 2.89 9.80
N LEU A 109 3.71 3.31 10.31
CA LEU A 109 3.41 4.68 10.73
C LEU A 109 4.19 5.10 11.98
N THR A 110 4.83 4.16 12.68
CA THR A 110 5.71 4.48 13.82
C THR A 110 7.10 4.92 13.40
N LYS A 111 7.42 4.82 12.10
CA LYS A 111 8.72 5.18 11.53
C LYS A 111 8.58 6.37 10.59
N HIS A 112 9.69 7.08 10.39
CA HIS A 112 9.74 8.10 9.36
C HIS A 112 9.60 7.47 7.98
N LEU A 113 8.80 8.12 7.13
CA LEU A 113 8.65 7.75 5.74
C LEU A 113 9.97 7.93 4.98
N VAL A 114 10.20 7.08 3.98
CA VAL A 114 11.38 7.08 3.12
C VAL A 114 11.18 8.09 1.99
N PRO A 115 11.86 9.25 1.97
CA PRO A 115 11.60 10.28 0.97
C PRO A 115 12.31 10.01 -0.36
N ARG A 116 13.34 9.17 -0.36
CA ARG A 116 14.16 8.83 -1.53
C ARG A 116 14.89 7.51 -1.33
N ILE A 117 15.15 6.80 -2.41
CA ILE A 117 15.94 5.56 -2.45
C ILE A 117 17.16 5.76 -3.36
N TRP A 118 18.29 5.15 -3.02
CA TRP A 118 19.50 5.19 -3.85
C TRP A 118 19.42 4.10 -4.92
N LEU A 119 19.53 4.48 -6.19
CA LEU A 119 19.35 3.58 -7.33
C LEU A 119 20.23 4.03 -8.51
N ASP A 120 21.12 3.15 -8.98
CA ASP A 120 21.95 3.38 -10.17
C ASP A 120 22.68 4.73 -10.14
N ASP A 121 23.40 4.94 -9.04
CA ASP A 121 24.20 6.14 -8.74
C ASP A 121 23.41 7.46 -8.65
N GLU A 122 22.07 7.38 -8.55
CA GLU A 122 21.19 8.54 -8.44
C GLU A 122 20.17 8.39 -7.29
N TRP A 123 19.69 9.51 -6.77
CA TRP A 123 18.58 9.53 -5.80
C TRP A 123 17.24 9.47 -6.53
N GLN A 124 16.52 8.35 -6.37
CA GLN A 124 15.13 8.22 -6.82
C GLN A 124 14.19 8.79 -5.76
N LYS A 125 13.39 9.79 -6.12
CA LYS A 125 12.36 10.38 -5.25
C LYS A 125 11.23 9.38 -5.00
N VAL A 126 10.68 9.39 -3.79
CA VAL A 126 9.51 8.63 -3.38
C VAL A 126 8.39 9.62 -3.02
N GLU A 127 7.24 9.48 -3.66
CA GLU A 127 6.05 10.30 -3.40
C GLU A 127 4.94 9.42 -2.86
N TYR A 128 4.35 9.80 -1.72
CA TYR A 128 3.27 9.07 -1.08
C TYR A 128 1.92 9.70 -1.42
N GLU A 129 0.93 8.90 -1.78
CA GLU A 129 -0.43 9.35 -2.03
C GLU A 129 -1.31 9.19 -0.79
N ASN A 130 -2.20 10.16 -0.59
CA ASN A 130 -3.30 10.11 0.38
C ASN A 130 -2.90 9.76 1.82
N LEU A 131 -1.74 10.23 2.27
CA LEU A 131 -1.42 10.23 3.70
C LEU A 131 -2.31 11.25 4.43
N PRO A 132 -2.92 10.87 5.57
CA PRO A 132 -3.67 11.78 6.42
C PRO A 132 -2.79 12.84 7.09
#